data_AF-A0A836SJ17-F1
#
_entry.id   AF-A0A836SJ17-F1
#
_cell.length_a   1.000
_cell.length_b   1.000
_cell.length_c   1.000
_cell.angle_alpha   90.00
_cell.angle_beta   90.00
_cell.angle_gamma   90.00
#
_symmetry.space_group_name_H-M   'P 1'
#
loop_
_entity.id
_entity.type
_entity.pdbx_description
1 polymer ?
#
loop_
_entity_poly.entity_id
_entity_poly.type
_entity_poly.pdbx_seq_one_letter_code
_entity_poly.pdbx_strand_id
1 'polypeptide(L)'
;MSHFLWVEDFAGNTLKSATEAVFGELLNHQPVPDTEKSVKKMLEKNGVFVELTFLEGLTFIRHPQKLLSVDYVILDIDLPVKSDVDTDDNQWLPKMLQDYYGYEPQEDEMLDEQNFEKAKEQLIPVAGYQLYIELVMALGFPKEHILFCSNHADEQKAIQTVFKQAKIDLPLLLSKDEKTTVQTWIRECRENHYAMLRRGMLNVINEIETKNINLTEAFEQDIPVNRNTFLEGLKLMLSLNRKPSQQKRQHLYRILCDYLTKYFDRFSSRDLYKGIYKGNNLVAIPKEYAIPAYFVRNWVAHNIITNANSEFYAQDVVFLFSIVIKSMFDYSGIEMFKSLYNDKKISDADLQTALIDLQNRHYSYSGQCEIFELIRLKGEKKWNKHIENEDFVAQMYASFLFCCVELKSRTQARPFTEKAATSKGPGYWVNLTYLIDSKKESFFESLKYIAYHRLNERKF
;
A
#
# COMPACT_ATOMS: atom_id res chain seq x y z
N MET A 1 -5.57 -4.12 -4.26
CA MET A 1 -6.24 -3.29 -5.28
C MET A 1 -6.86 -2.08 -4.58
N SER A 2 -7.01 -0.95 -5.28
CA SER A 2 -7.73 0.21 -4.73
C SER A 2 -9.22 -0.09 -4.54
N HIS A 3 -9.85 0.53 -3.54
CA HIS A 3 -11.28 0.41 -3.26
C HIS A 3 -12.05 1.68 -3.61
N PHE A 4 -13.31 1.52 -4.01
CA PHE A 4 -14.20 2.61 -4.40
C PHE A 4 -15.44 2.66 -3.52
N LEU A 5 -15.91 3.85 -3.18
CA LEU A 5 -17.30 4.11 -2.82
C LEU A 5 -18.02 4.62 -4.07
N TRP A 6 -19.15 4.06 -4.43
CA TRP A 6 -20.04 4.56 -5.47
C TRP A 6 -21.39 4.90 -4.86
N VAL A 7 -21.78 6.17 -4.92
CA VAL A 7 -23.10 6.64 -4.46
C VAL A 7 -23.95 6.93 -5.68
N GLU A 8 -25.03 6.18 -5.87
CA GLU A 8 -25.77 6.08 -7.13
C GLU A 8 -27.22 5.65 -6.89
N ASP A 9 -28.19 6.26 -7.56
CA ASP A 9 -29.60 6.00 -7.28
C ASP A 9 -30.27 4.93 -8.17
N PHE A 10 -29.60 4.52 -9.25
CA PHE A 10 -30.10 3.59 -10.27
C PHE A 10 -31.54 3.85 -10.76
N ALA A 11 -31.96 5.12 -10.78
CA ALA A 11 -33.32 5.48 -11.18
C ALA A 11 -33.65 5.00 -12.61
N GLY A 12 -34.91 4.60 -12.83
CA GLY A 12 -35.43 4.29 -14.18
C GLY A 12 -34.93 2.98 -14.81
N ASN A 13 -34.68 1.93 -14.02
CA ASN A 13 -34.14 0.63 -14.50
C ASN A 13 -32.75 0.73 -15.16
N THR A 14 -31.95 1.73 -14.77
CA THR A 14 -30.61 1.96 -15.33
C THR A 14 -29.52 1.14 -14.65
N LEU A 15 -29.85 0.35 -13.61
CA LEU A 15 -28.91 -0.48 -12.84
C LEU A 15 -27.85 -1.17 -13.71
N LYS A 16 -28.30 -1.88 -14.75
CA LYS A 16 -27.42 -2.62 -15.65
C LYS A 16 -26.56 -1.71 -16.52
N SER A 17 -27.17 -0.75 -17.21
CA SER A 17 -26.46 0.15 -18.12
C SER A 17 -25.45 1.03 -17.38
N ALA A 18 -25.82 1.57 -16.21
CA ALA A 18 -24.93 2.36 -15.37
C ALA A 18 -23.75 1.53 -14.85
N THR A 19 -24.01 0.33 -14.32
CA THR A 19 -22.95 -0.57 -13.85
C THR A 19 -21.99 -0.97 -14.98
N GLU A 20 -22.52 -1.29 -16.16
CA GLU A 20 -21.71 -1.62 -17.33
C GLU A 20 -20.92 -0.41 -17.87
N ALA A 21 -21.47 0.79 -17.77
CA ALA A 21 -20.79 2.02 -18.17
C ALA A 21 -19.62 2.33 -17.23
N VAL A 22 -19.83 2.29 -15.92
CA VAL A 22 -18.80 2.67 -14.94
C VAL A 22 -17.77 1.55 -14.71
N PHE A 23 -18.24 0.32 -14.52
CA PHE A 23 -17.40 -0.81 -14.05
C PHE A 23 -17.29 -1.96 -15.06
N GLY A 24 -17.76 -1.81 -16.29
CA GLY A 24 -17.73 -2.87 -17.30
C GLY A 24 -16.35 -3.51 -17.51
N GLU A 25 -15.29 -2.70 -17.69
CA GLU A 25 -13.92 -3.21 -17.78
C GLU A 25 -13.45 -3.91 -16.49
N LEU A 26 -13.78 -3.33 -15.32
CA LEU A 26 -13.42 -3.88 -14.01
C LEU A 26 -13.93 -5.31 -13.83
N LEU A 27 -15.15 -5.55 -14.33
CA LEU A 27 -15.89 -6.79 -14.24
C LEU A 27 -15.58 -7.76 -15.39
N ASN A 28 -14.62 -7.45 -16.26
CA ASN A 28 -14.35 -8.21 -17.49
C ASN A 28 -15.62 -8.44 -18.33
N HIS A 29 -16.53 -7.46 -18.32
CA HIS A 29 -17.83 -7.52 -18.99
C HIS A 29 -18.68 -8.75 -18.62
N GLN A 30 -18.54 -9.26 -17.39
CA GLN A 30 -19.46 -10.27 -16.85
C GLN A 30 -20.90 -9.74 -16.82
N PRO A 31 -21.92 -10.62 -17.01
CA PRO A 31 -23.32 -10.21 -16.94
C PRO A 31 -23.65 -9.54 -15.60
N VAL A 32 -24.17 -8.31 -15.65
CA VAL A 32 -24.62 -7.60 -14.45
C VAL A 32 -25.96 -8.21 -13.97
N PRO A 33 -26.09 -8.55 -12.68
CA PRO A 33 -27.35 -9.03 -12.11
C PRO A 33 -28.49 -8.01 -12.19
N ASP A 34 -29.73 -8.51 -12.18
CA ASP A 34 -30.93 -7.66 -12.32
C ASP A 34 -31.42 -7.03 -11.01
N THR A 35 -30.78 -7.31 -9.87
CA THR A 35 -31.19 -6.78 -8.57
C THR A 35 -30.06 -6.01 -7.90
N GLU A 36 -30.38 -4.87 -7.29
CA GLU A 36 -29.44 -4.00 -6.57
C GLU A 36 -28.61 -4.78 -5.55
N LYS A 37 -29.25 -5.62 -4.72
CA LYS A 37 -28.57 -6.46 -3.73
C LYS A 37 -27.52 -7.38 -4.35
N SER A 38 -27.81 -7.94 -5.52
CA SER A 38 -26.87 -8.82 -6.22
C SER A 38 -25.74 -8.04 -6.88
N VAL A 39 -26.03 -6.85 -7.41
CA VAL A 39 -25.03 -5.91 -7.94
C VAL A 39 -24.10 -5.43 -6.84
N LYS A 40 -24.61 -4.98 -5.69
CA LYS A 40 -23.80 -4.60 -4.51
C LYS A 40 -22.84 -5.73 -4.13
N LYS A 41 -23.35 -6.95 -3.97
CA LYS A 41 -22.53 -8.13 -3.62
C LYS A 41 -21.47 -8.48 -4.69
N MET A 42 -21.78 -8.27 -5.97
CA MET A 42 -20.83 -8.49 -7.07
C MET A 42 -19.71 -7.43 -7.06
N LEU A 43 -20.07 -6.16 -6.85
CA LEU A 43 -19.17 -5.02 -6.82
C LEU A 43 -18.27 -5.04 -5.57
N GLU A 44 -18.82 -5.42 -4.41
CA GLU A 44 -18.06 -5.57 -3.16
C GLU A 44 -16.93 -6.58 -3.28
N LYS A 45 -17.14 -7.70 -3.98
CA LYS A 45 -16.09 -8.69 -4.28
C LYS A 45 -14.93 -8.11 -5.10
N ASN A 46 -15.17 -7.00 -5.78
CA ASN A 46 -14.19 -6.27 -6.58
C ASN A 46 -13.69 -4.99 -5.87
N GLY A 47 -14.01 -4.81 -4.59
CA GLY A 47 -13.59 -3.65 -3.80
C GLY A 47 -14.40 -2.39 -4.06
N VAL A 48 -15.64 -2.52 -4.55
CA VAL A 48 -16.55 -1.39 -4.80
C VAL A 48 -17.72 -1.48 -3.82
N PHE A 49 -17.80 -0.51 -2.91
CA PHE A 49 -18.94 -0.31 -2.00
C PHE A 49 -19.98 0.56 -2.70
N VAL A 50 -21.26 0.23 -2.56
CA VAL A 50 -22.34 0.93 -3.24
C VAL A 50 -23.38 1.41 -2.23
N GLU A 51 -23.68 2.70 -2.25
CA GLU A 51 -24.72 3.32 -1.45
C GLU A 51 -25.75 3.97 -2.40
N LEU A 52 -27.05 3.82 -2.08
CA LEU A 52 -28.14 4.10 -3.02
C LEU A 52 -28.87 5.41 -2.76
N THR A 53 -28.54 6.07 -1.66
CA THR A 53 -29.19 7.29 -1.23
C THR A 53 -28.16 8.26 -0.68
N PHE A 54 -28.56 9.53 -0.63
CA PHE A 54 -27.76 10.56 0.02
C PHE A 54 -27.41 10.20 1.47
N LEU A 55 -28.38 9.71 2.25
CA LEU A 55 -28.17 9.39 3.67
C LEU A 55 -27.28 8.16 3.88
N GLU A 56 -27.41 7.13 3.06
CA GLU A 56 -26.51 5.98 3.07
C GLU A 56 -25.07 6.43 2.79
N GLY A 57 -24.87 7.25 1.75
CA GLY A 57 -23.57 7.85 1.43
C GLY A 57 -23.01 8.71 2.56
N LEU A 58 -23.83 9.58 3.15
CA LEU A 58 -23.44 10.46 4.25
C LEU A 58 -23.02 9.66 5.49
N THR A 59 -23.79 8.61 5.83
CA THR A 59 -23.50 7.70 6.93
C THR A 59 -22.19 6.95 6.70
N PHE A 60 -21.94 6.52 5.46
CA PHE A 60 -20.70 5.85 5.10
C PHE A 60 -19.49 6.77 5.33
N ILE A 61 -19.51 7.99 4.78
CA ILE A 61 -18.35 8.89 4.82
C ILE A 61 -18.08 9.44 6.22
N ARG A 62 -19.12 9.58 7.06
CA ARG A 62 -18.98 10.03 8.45
C ARG A 62 -18.46 8.95 9.39
N HIS A 63 -18.51 7.69 9.00
CA HIS A 63 -17.94 6.61 9.78
C HIS A 63 -16.44 6.46 9.47
N PRO A 64 -15.51 6.86 10.37
CA PRO A 64 -14.08 6.97 10.02
C PRO A 64 -13.46 5.67 9.50
N GLN A 65 -13.84 4.53 10.09
CA GLN A 65 -13.34 3.23 9.63
C GLN A 65 -13.85 2.83 8.23
N LYS A 66 -15.07 3.23 7.86
CA LYS A 66 -15.62 2.98 6.52
C LYS A 66 -14.94 3.91 5.51
N LEU A 67 -14.79 5.19 5.83
CA LEU A 67 -14.06 6.10 4.96
C LEU A 67 -12.59 5.67 4.74
N LEU A 68 -11.93 5.17 5.78
CA LEU A 68 -10.58 4.61 5.65
C LEU A 68 -10.55 3.34 4.77
N SER A 69 -11.67 2.66 4.59
CA SER A 69 -11.79 1.43 3.78
C SER A 69 -11.84 1.69 2.26
N VAL A 70 -12.02 2.95 1.84
CA VAL A 70 -12.06 3.36 0.43
C VAL A 70 -10.89 4.27 0.06
N ASP A 71 -10.53 4.25 -1.23
CA ASP A 71 -9.43 5.05 -1.79
C ASP A 71 -9.95 6.14 -2.75
N TYR A 72 -11.09 5.86 -3.39
CA TYR A 72 -11.74 6.70 -4.40
C TYR A 72 -13.25 6.76 -4.14
N VAL A 73 -13.89 7.85 -4.57
CA VAL A 73 -15.34 8.03 -4.47
C VAL A 73 -15.89 8.41 -5.84
N ILE A 74 -17.01 7.81 -6.21
CA ILE A 74 -17.79 8.13 -7.41
C ILE A 74 -19.16 8.59 -6.92
N LEU A 75 -19.58 9.78 -7.32
CA LEU A 75 -20.84 10.39 -6.91
C LEU A 75 -21.71 10.64 -8.13
N ASP A 76 -22.96 10.21 -8.08
CA ASP A 76 -24.00 10.88 -8.85
C ASP A 76 -24.30 12.26 -8.27
N ILE A 77 -24.91 13.14 -9.06
CA ILE A 77 -25.23 14.52 -8.66
C ILE A 77 -26.58 14.56 -7.96
N ASP A 78 -27.59 13.98 -8.58
CA ASP A 78 -28.93 13.84 -8.06
C ASP A 78 -29.03 12.53 -7.30
N LEU A 79 -29.36 12.62 -6.01
CA LEU A 79 -29.49 11.44 -5.16
C LEU A 79 -30.80 11.54 -4.38
N PRO A 80 -31.55 10.44 -4.26
CA PRO A 80 -32.75 10.40 -3.47
C PRO A 80 -32.37 10.57 -2.00
N VAL A 81 -33.17 11.39 -1.31
CA VAL A 81 -33.11 11.56 0.14
C VAL A 81 -34.26 10.76 0.73
N LYS A 82 -34.06 9.46 0.91
CA LYS A 82 -35.04 8.61 1.61
C LYS A 82 -34.84 8.78 3.12
N SER A 83 -35.68 9.58 3.74
CA SER A 83 -35.81 9.64 5.19
C SER A 83 -36.77 8.53 5.60
N ASP A 84 -36.27 7.38 6.05
CA ASP A 84 -37.06 6.56 6.96
C ASP A 84 -37.11 7.36 8.28
N VAL A 85 -38.19 8.13 8.43
CA VAL A 85 -38.40 9.14 9.50
C VAL A 85 -38.34 8.51 10.91
N ASP A 86 -38.43 7.17 11.02
CA ASP A 86 -38.48 6.43 12.28
C ASP A 86 -37.13 5.95 12.83
N THR A 87 -36.00 6.46 12.33
CA THR A 87 -34.69 6.15 12.94
C THR A 87 -34.14 7.39 13.65
N ASP A 88 -34.16 7.33 14.98
CA ASP A 88 -33.61 8.33 15.92
C ASP A 88 -32.16 8.77 15.61
N ASP A 89 -31.45 8.03 14.75
CA ASP A 89 -30.08 8.29 14.34
C ASP A 89 -29.94 9.41 13.29
N ASN A 90 -31.02 9.87 12.61
CA ASN A 90 -30.92 10.81 11.48
C ASN A 90 -30.99 12.31 11.85
N GLN A 91 -30.54 12.70 13.05
CA GLN A 91 -30.57 14.12 13.50
C GLN A 91 -29.80 15.10 12.59
N TRP A 92 -28.95 14.58 11.72
CA TRP A 92 -28.16 15.42 10.80
C TRP A 92 -28.93 15.97 9.62
N LEU A 93 -29.93 15.24 9.11
CA LEU A 93 -30.68 15.69 7.93
C LEU A 93 -31.52 16.93 8.24
N PRO A 94 -32.35 16.96 9.31
CA PRO A 94 -33.07 18.18 9.70
C PRO A 94 -32.14 19.38 9.90
N LYS A 95 -31.00 19.16 10.57
CA LYS A 95 -30.01 20.21 10.80
C LYS A 95 -29.40 20.73 9.49
N MET A 96 -29.05 19.85 8.56
CA MET A 96 -28.51 20.25 7.25
C MET A 96 -29.54 21.03 6.43
N LEU A 97 -30.80 20.60 6.47
CA LEU A 97 -31.89 21.30 5.79
C LEU A 97 -32.13 22.69 6.40
N GLN A 98 -32.00 22.83 7.73
CA GLN A 98 -32.05 24.14 8.42
C GLN A 98 -30.87 25.03 8.00
N ASP A 99 -29.65 24.50 8.09
CA ASP A 99 -28.42 25.27 7.88
C ASP A 99 -28.30 25.79 6.44
N TYR A 100 -28.78 25.03 5.45
CA TYR A 100 -28.48 25.28 4.03
C TYR A 100 -29.69 25.35 3.09
N TYR A 101 -30.86 24.82 3.47
CA TYR A 101 -32.02 24.67 2.57
C TYR A 101 -33.30 25.32 3.11
N GLY A 102 -33.18 26.17 4.14
CA GLY A 102 -34.28 26.99 4.64
C GLY A 102 -35.41 26.21 5.30
N TYR A 103 -35.14 25.00 5.80
CA TYR A 103 -36.11 24.29 6.65
C TYR A 103 -36.24 25.00 7.99
N GLU A 104 -37.44 25.41 8.35
CA GLU A 104 -37.77 26.01 9.65
C GLU A 104 -38.77 25.11 10.37
N PRO A 105 -38.36 24.42 11.46
CA PRO A 105 -39.25 23.54 12.20
C PRO A 105 -40.50 24.25 12.67
N GLN A 106 -41.67 23.61 12.52
CA GLN A 106 -42.96 24.16 12.93
C GLN A 106 -43.58 23.32 14.05
N GLU A 107 -44.38 23.95 14.92
CA GLU A 107 -45.18 23.24 15.92
C GLU A 107 -46.35 22.48 15.28
N ASP A 108 -46.84 22.95 14.14
CA ASP A 108 -47.87 22.26 13.35
C ASP A 108 -47.21 21.16 12.52
N GLU A 109 -47.55 19.90 12.82
CA GLU A 109 -46.94 18.72 12.20
C GLU A 109 -47.11 18.68 10.67
N MET A 110 -48.26 19.12 10.16
CA MET A 110 -48.49 19.13 8.71
C MET A 110 -47.66 20.22 8.01
N LEU A 111 -47.55 21.39 8.63
CA LEU A 111 -46.75 22.48 8.09
C LEU A 111 -45.25 22.17 8.17
N ASP A 112 -44.83 21.50 9.24
CA ASP A 112 -43.46 21.02 9.42
C ASP A 112 -43.09 20.01 8.32
N GLU A 113 -43.93 19.01 8.09
CA GLU A 113 -43.73 18.00 7.04
C GLU A 113 -43.64 18.64 5.64
N GLN A 114 -44.51 19.61 5.33
CA GLN A 114 -44.46 20.34 4.06
C GLN A 114 -43.18 21.17 3.90
N ASN A 115 -42.75 21.86 4.95
CA ASN A 115 -41.50 22.62 4.94
C ASN A 115 -40.28 21.70 4.80
N PHE A 116 -40.31 20.56 5.48
CA PHE A 116 -39.27 19.55 5.42
C PHE A 116 -39.14 18.97 4.00
N GLU A 117 -40.24 18.53 3.40
CA GLU A 117 -40.24 17.98 2.04
C GLU A 117 -39.82 19.03 1.00
N LYS A 118 -40.27 20.29 1.14
CA LYS A 118 -39.83 21.38 0.26
C LYS A 118 -38.33 21.66 0.34
N ALA A 119 -37.73 21.58 1.54
CA ALA A 119 -36.29 21.71 1.70
C ALA A 119 -35.55 20.48 1.12
N LYS A 120 -36.13 19.28 1.30
CA LYS A 120 -35.60 18.03 0.73
C LYS A 120 -35.58 18.05 -0.79
N GLU A 121 -36.65 18.54 -1.43
CA GLU A 121 -36.73 18.72 -2.89
C GLU A 121 -35.63 19.64 -3.42
N GLN A 122 -35.19 20.63 -2.63
CA GLN A 122 -34.06 21.49 -3.00
C GLN A 122 -32.70 20.80 -2.84
N LEU A 123 -32.57 19.87 -1.89
CA LEU A 123 -31.35 19.10 -1.66
C LEU A 123 -31.11 18.04 -2.74
N ILE A 124 -32.15 17.30 -3.15
CA ILE A 124 -32.05 16.18 -4.13
C ILE A 124 -31.17 16.50 -5.35
N PRO A 125 -31.40 17.59 -6.12
CA PRO A 125 -30.62 17.87 -7.34
C PRO A 125 -29.15 18.24 -7.09
N VAL A 126 -28.75 18.47 -5.83
CA VAL A 126 -27.38 18.83 -5.44
C VAL A 126 -26.83 17.89 -4.36
N ALA A 127 -27.49 16.77 -4.08
CA ALA A 127 -27.17 15.90 -2.96
C ALA A 127 -25.77 15.28 -3.07
N GLY A 128 -25.36 14.88 -4.28
CA GLY A 128 -24.00 14.44 -4.54
C GLY A 128 -22.97 15.53 -4.29
N TYR A 129 -23.30 16.78 -4.62
CA TYR A 129 -22.43 17.92 -4.34
C TYR A 129 -22.30 18.19 -2.83
N GLN A 130 -23.39 18.03 -2.08
CA GLN A 130 -23.34 18.13 -0.63
C GLN A 130 -22.44 17.06 0.01
N LEU A 131 -22.45 15.83 -0.51
CA LEU A 131 -21.49 14.78 -0.10
C LEU A 131 -20.05 15.16 -0.43
N TYR A 132 -19.81 15.79 -1.58
CA TYR A 132 -18.48 16.29 -1.95
C TYR A 132 -17.98 17.36 -0.98
N ILE A 133 -18.83 18.32 -0.59
CA ILE A 133 -18.47 19.35 0.39
C ILE A 133 -18.05 18.68 1.70
N GLU A 134 -18.84 17.73 2.21
CA GLU A 134 -18.52 17.01 3.44
C GLU A 134 -17.18 16.27 3.32
N LEU A 135 -16.99 15.51 2.24
CA LEU A 135 -15.76 14.77 1.95
C LEU A 135 -14.53 15.68 1.93
N VAL A 136 -14.57 16.78 1.18
CA VAL A 136 -13.39 17.61 0.94
C VAL A 136 -13.14 18.61 2.05
N MET A 137 -14.20 19.31 2.51
CA MET A 137 -14.07 20.42 3.45
C MET A 137 -14.05 19.95 4.90
N ALA A 138 -14.91 19.02 5.28
CA ALA A 138 -15.00 18.53 6.66
C ALA A 138 -14.02 17.38 6.92
N LEU A 139 -13.93 16.43 5.98
CA LEU A 139 -13.17 15.18 6.17
C LEU A 139 -11.77 15.21 5.53
N GLY A 140 -11.45 16.25 4.74
CA GLY A 140 -10.13 16.41 4.11
C GLY A 140 -9.81 15.37 3.02
N PHE A 141 -10.82 14.69 2.49
CA PHE A 141 -10.67 13.68 1.44
C PHE A 141 -10.08 14.32 0.16
N PRO A 142 -9.18 13.62 -0.57
CA PRO A 142 -8.56 14.18 -1.76
C PRO A 142 -9.59 14.46 -2.84
N LYS A 143 -9.72 15.72 -3.27
CA LYS A 143 -10.65 16.10 -4.34
C LYS A 143 -10.32 15.38 -5.66
N GLU A 144 -9.04 15.11 -5.90
CA GLU A 144 -8.55 14.37 -7.07
C GLU A 144 -8.92 12.87 -7.06
N HIS A 145 -9.46 12.36 -5.94
CA HIS A 145 -9.93 10.98 -5.80
C HIS A 145 -11.47 10.88 -5.89
N ILE A 146 -12.15 12.00 -6.20
CA ILE A 146 -13.60 12.04 -6.35
C ILE A 146 -13.94 12.27 -7.82
N LEU A 147 -14.78 11.40 -8.36
CA LEU A 147 -15.37 11.53 -9.70
C LEU A 147 -16.86 11.82 -9.55
N PHE A 148 -17.34 12.89 -10.17
CA PHE A 148 -18.76 13.03 -10.46
C PHE A 148 -19.07 12.29 -11.75
N CYS A 149 -19.97 11.32 -11.69
CA CYS A 149 -20.37 10.50 -12.83
C CYS A 149 -21.90 10.55 -12.96
N SER A 150 -22.42 11.42 -13.82
CA SER A 150 -23.86 11.68 -13.90
C SER A 150 -24.30 11.93 -15.35
N ASN A 151 -25.56 11.63 -15.66
CA ASN A 151 -26.17 11.95 -16.96
C ASN A 151 -27.03 13.23 -16.93
N HIS A 152 -27.08 13.90 -15.77
CA HIS A 152 -27.85 15.11 -15.51
C HIS A 152 -27.12 16.36 -16.00
N ALA A 153 -27.14 16.57 -17.32
CA ALA A 153 -26.32 17.57 -18.01
C ALA A 153 -26.62 19.03 -17.61
N ASP A 154 -27.84 19.33 -17.15
CA ASP A 154 -28.22 20.71 -16.79
C ASP A 154 -27.80 21.03 -15.34
N GLU A 155 -27.94 20.08 -14.43
CA GLU A 155 -27.42 20.13 -13.06
C GLU A 155 -25.89 20.26 -13.06
N GLN A 156 -25.22 19.53 -13.96
CA GLN A 156 -23.77 19.68 -14.19
C GLN A 156 -23.37 21.11 -14.56
N LYS A 157 -24.10 21.77 -15.46
CA LYS A 157 -23.81 23.17 -15.87
C LYS A 157 -24.03 24.15 -14.73
N ALA A 158 -25.09 23.94 -13.93
CA ALA A 158 -25.37 24.78 -12.77
C ALA A 158 -24.24 24.68 -11.74
N ILE A 159 -23.81 23.47 -11.40
CA ILE A 159 -22.68 23.23 -10.49
C ILE A 159 -21.39 23.86 -11.03
N GLN A 160 -21.08 23.66 -12.32
CA GLN A 160 -19.91 24.26 -12.95
C GLN A 160 -19.89 25.78 -12.83
N THR A 161 -21.05 26.41 -12.98
CA THR A 161 -21.19 27.87 -12.86
C THR A 161 -20.89 28.33 -11.43
N VAL A 162 -21.40 27.64 -10.41
CA VAL A 162 -21.17 27.96 -9.00
C VAL A 162 -19.69 27.85 -8.64
N PHE A 163 -19.01 26.76 -9.02
CA PHE A 163 -17.57 26.61 -8.77
C PHE A 163 -16.74 27.71 -9.41
N LYS A 164 -17.06 28.04 -10.68
CA LYS A 164 -16.38 29.10 -11.41
C LYS A 164 -16.56 30.47 -10.76
N GLN A 165 -17.76 30.76 -10.27
CA GLN A 165 -18.05 31.99 -9.52
C GLN A 165 -17.31 32.02 -8.18
N ALA A 166 -17.26 30.90 -7.47
CA ALA A 166 -16.54 30.74 -6.21
C ALA A 166 -15.01 30.69 -6.38
N LYS A 167 -14.50 30.63 -7.63
CA LYS A 167 -13.08 30.46 -7.96
C LYS A 167 -12.47 29.20 -7.32
N ILE A 168 -13.27 28.15 -7.21
CA ILE A 168 -12.87 26.83 -6.72
C ILE A 168 -12.61 25.95 -7.95
N ASP A 169 -11.53 25.18 -7.93
CA ASP A 169 -11.27 24.20 -8.99
C ASP A 169 -12.43 23.20 -9.05
N LEU A 170 -12.95 23.00 -10.25
CA LEU A 170 -14.02 22.03 -10.49
C LEU A 170 -13.51 20.60 -10.19
N PRO A 171 -14.31 19.75 -9.55
CA PRO A 171 -14.02 18.32 -9.51
C PRO A 171 -14.06 17.72 -10.93
N LEU A 172 -13.57 16.50 -11.09
CA LEU A 172 -13.69 15.81 -12.37
C LEU A 172 -15.15 15.41 -12.57
N LEU A 173 -15.77 15.91 -13.64
CA LEU A 173 -17.13 15.55 -14.06
C LEU A 173 -17.03 14.77 -15.36
N LEU A 174 -17.59 13.56 -15.38
CA LEU A 174 -17.73 12.74 -16.58
C LEU A 174 -19.20 12.31 -16.71
N SER A 175 -19.66 12.14 -17.95
CA SER A 175 -20.96 11.51 -18.20
C SER A 175 -20.83 9.99 -18.24
N LYS A 176 -21.90 9.26 -17.82
CA LYS A 176 -21.95 7.80 -17.97
C LYS A 176 -21.97 7.39 -19.46
N ASP A 177 -22.36 8.30 -20.35
CA ASP A 177 -22.30 8.10 -21.80
C ASP A 177 -20.86 8.10 -22.33
N GLU A 178 -19.92 8.72 -21.61
CA GLU A 178 -18.48 8.71 -21.90
C GLU A 178 -17.78 7.46 -21.34
N LYS A 179 -18.39 6.29 -21.56
CA LYS A 179 -17.99 4.99 -21.00
C LYS A 179 -16.48 4.76 -21.04
N THR A 180 -15.83 4.99 -22.18
CA THR A 180 -14.39 4.75 -22.34
C THR A 180 -13.54 5.63 -21.40
N THR A 181 -13.94 6.89 -21.21
CA THR A 181 -13.23 7.83 -20.34
C THR A 181 -13.41 7.45 -18.88
N VAL A 182 -14.65 7.13 -18.47
CA VAL A 182 -14.96 6.67 -17.10
C VAL A 182 -14.20 5.39 -16.78
N GLN A 183 -14.24 4.39 -17.67
CA GLN A 183 -13.55 3.11 -17.46
C GLN A 183 -12.04 3.26 -17.42
N THR A 184 -11.47 4.15 -18.25
CA THR A 184 -10.05 4.49 -18.21
C THR A 184 -9.68 5.10 -16.85
N TRP A 185 -10.47 6.04 -16.33
CA TRP A 185 -10.24 6.62 -15.00
C TRP A 185 -10.28 5.56 -13.90
N ILE A 186 -11.27 4.65 -13.93
CA ILE A 186 -11.37 3.54 -12.97
C ILE A 186 -10.15 2.63 -13.04
N ARG A 187 -9.69 2.27 -14.25
CA ARG A 187 -8.50 1.45 -14.46
C ARG A 187 -7.25 2.13 -13.89
N GLU A 188 -7.02 3.41 -14.22
CA GLU A 188 -5.88 4.17 -13.69
C GLU A 188 -5.89 4.29 -12.17
N CYS A 189 -7.07 4.47 -11.56
CA CYS A 189 -7.23 4.48 -10.11
C CYS A 189 -6.97 3.11 -9.48
N ARG A 190 -7.39 2.03 -10.15
CA ARG A 190 -7.15 0.64 -9.70
C ARG A 190 -5.68 0.25 -9.78
N GLU A 191 -4.98 0.71 -10.81
CA GLU A 191 -3.56 0.44 -11.10
C GLU A 191 -2.61 1.41 -10.37
N ASN A 192 -3.14 2.34 -9.58
CA ASN A 192 -2.32 3.26 -8.81
C ASN A 192 -1.54 2.53 -7.72
N HIS A 193 -0.25 2.28 -7.99
CA HIS A 193 0.65 1.58 -7.08
C HIS A 193 0.71 2.17 -5.66
N TYR A 194 0.55 3.49 -5.49
CA TYR A 194 0.53 4.11 -4.16
C TYR A 194 -0.71 3.69 -3.36
N ALA A 195 -1.89 3.79 -3.99
CA ALA A 195 -3.15 3.40 -3.35
C ALA A 195 -3.15 1.90 -3.02
N MET A 196 -2.62 1.07 -3.93
CA MET A 196 -2.46 -0.37 -3.71
C MET A 196 -1.54 -0.70 -2.53
N LEU A 197 -0.38 -0.04 -2.42
CA LEU A 197 0.56 -0.18 -1.30
C LEU A 197 -0.15 0.20 0.01
N ARG A 198 -0.74 1.40 0.05
CA ARG A 198 -1.43 1.92 1.23
C ARG A 198 -2.53 0.97 1.70
N ARG A 199 -3.42 0.56 0.79
CA ARG A 199 -4.54 -0.35 1.06
C ARG A 199 -4.05 -1.69 1.59
N GLY A 200 -3.04 -2.29 0.94
CA GLY A 200 -2.50 -3.57 1.36
C GLY A 200 -1.90 -3.50 2.77
N MET A 201 -1.15 -2.43 3.09
CA MET A 201 -0.60 -2.25 4.44
C MET A 201 -1.70 -2.09 5.50
N LEU A 202 -2.73 -1.29 5.23
CA LEU A 202 -3.87 -1.13 6.15
C LEU A 202 -4.62 -2.44 6.38
N ASN A 203 -4.82 -3.24 5.33
CA ASN A 203 -5.47 -4.54 5.45
C ASN A 203 -4.65 -5.51 6.32
N VAL A 204 -3.32 -5.55 6.14
CA VAL A 204 -2.42 -6.34 7.00
C VAL A 204 -2.50 -5.89 8.45
N ILE A 205 -2.45 -4.58 8.70
CA ILE A 205 -2.55 -4.03 10.06
C ILE A 205 -3.89 -4.44 10.71
N ASN A 206 -5.00 -4.27 9.99
CA ASN A 206 -6.33 -4.64 10.48
C ASN A 206 -6.43 -6.15 10.78
N GLU A 207 -5.80 -7.01 9.98
CA GLU A 207 -5.75 -8.44 10.27
C GLU A 207 -4.93 -8.76 11.53
N ILE A 208 -3.77 -8.13 11.71
CA ILE A 208 -2.94 -8.28 12.92
C ILE A 208 -3.72 -7.87 14.18
N GLU A 209 -4.48 -6.79 14.10
CA GLU A 209 -5.34 -6.32 15.20
C GLU A 209 -6.49 -7.29 15.47
N THR A 210 -7.25 -7.64 14.43
CA THR A 210 -8.45 -8.50 14.53
C THR A 210 -8.09 -9.90 15.02
N LYS A 211 -6.97 -10.46 14.56
CA LYS A 211 -6.47 -11.77 14.99
C LYS A 211 -5.67 -11.70 16.30
N ASN A 212 -5.53 -10.50 16.88
CA ASN A 212 -4.76 -10.24 18.09
C ASN A 212 -3.33 -10.82 18.08
N ILE A 213 -2.62 -10.65 16.95
CA ILE A 213 -1.27 -11.20 16.77
C ILE A 213 -0.28 -10.38 17.60
N ASN A 214 0.50 -11.07 18.44
CA ASN A 214 1.52 -10.47 19.31
C ASN A 214 2.86 -10.29 18.58
N LEU A 215 3.77 -9.55 19.21
CA LEU A 215 5.13 -9.43 18.72
C LEU A 215 5.89 -10.74 18.96
N THR A 216 6.91 -11.00 18.15
CA THR A 216 7.84 -12.10 18.40
C THR A 216 8.72 -11.77 19.60
N GLU A 217 9.24 -12.80 20.27
CA GLU A 217 10.04 -12.67 21.48
C GLU A 217 11.24 -11.71 21.31
N ALA A 218 11.85 -11.68 20.12
CA ALA A 218 12.95 -10.76 19.80
C ALA A 218 12.57 -9.26 19.85
N PHE A 219 11.28 -8.94 19.73
CA PHE A 219 10.77 -7.56 19.78
C PHE A 219 10.06 -7.21 21.10
N GLU A 220 9.79 -8.20 21.96
CA GLU A 220 9.19 -8.02 23.29
C GLU A 220 10.24 -7.88 24.42
N GLN A 221 11.48 -8.35 24.21
CA GLN A 221 12.52 -8.29 25.25
C GLN A 221 13.22 -6.92 25.37
N ASP A 222 13.85 -6.69 26.53
CA ASP A 222 14.63 -5.53 26.98
C ASP A 222 13.90 -4.18 26.94
N ILE A 223 13.71 -3.65 25.74
CA ILE A 223 12.96 -2.43 25.45
C ILE A 223 11.81 -2.88 24.54
N PRO A 224 10.65 -3.26 25.11
CA PRO A 224 9.56 -3.81 24.33
C PRO A 224 9.07 -2.79 23.32
N VAL A 225 8.89 -3.24 22.07
CA VAL A 225 8.12 -2.45 21.12
C VAL A 225 6.67 -2.45 21.58
N ASN A 226 6.04 -1.28 21.71
CA ASN A 226 4.61 -1.23 21.95
C ASN A 226 3.87 -1.56 20.65
N ARG A 227 3.23 -2.74 20.60
CA ARG A 227 2.44 -3.23 19.47
C ARG A 227 1.43 -2.20 18.97
N ASN A 228 0.61 -1.66 19.87
CA ASN A 228 -0.49 -0.77 19.48
C ASN A 228 0.07 0.55 18.94
N THR A 229 1.05 1.14 19.63
CA THR A 229 1.73 2.36 19.15
C THR A 229 2.40 2.15 17.78
N PHE A 230 3.02 0.99 17.55
CA PHE A 230 3.61 0.67 16.26
C PHE A 230 2.58 0.69 15.12
N LEU A 231 1.47 -0.04 15.31
CA LEU A 231 0.40 -0.19 14.32
C LEU A 231 -0.37 1.13 14.11
N GLU A 232 -0.67 1.86 15.19
CA GLU A 232 -1.32 3.18 15.12
C GLU A 232 -0.44 4.20 14.38
N GLY A 233 0.87 4.22 14.64
CA GLY A 233 1.77 5.11 13.91
C GLY A 233 1.87 4.77 12.42
N LEU A 234 1.80 3.48 12.04
CA LEU A 234 1.68 3.10 10.63
C LEU A 234 0.37 3.59 10.02
N LYS A 235 -0.77 3.37 10.69
CA LYS A 235 -2.08 3.88 10.24
C LYS A 235 -2.07 5.39 10.06
N LEU A 236 -1.45 6.12 11.00
CA LEU A 236 -1.36 7.58 10.93
C LEU A 236 -0.60 8.03 9.69
N MET A 237 0.56 7.43 9.39
CA MET A 237 1.32 7.76 8.17
C MET A 237 0.58 7.38 6.89
N LEU A 238 -0.23 6.33 6.93
CA LEU A 238 -1.06 5.86 5.80
C LEU A 238 -2.41 6.59 5.68
N SER A 239 -2.77 7.41 6.67
CA SER A 239 -4.05 8.15 6.67
C SER A 239 -4.10 9.24 5.59
N LEU A 240 -2.95 9.61 5.03
CA LEU A 240 -2.85 10.53 3.90
C LEU A 240 -3.37 9.86 2.61
N ASN A 241 -4.65 10.09 2.32
CA ASN A 241 -5.30 9.59 1.11
C ASN A 241 -4.77 10.29 -0.17
N ARG A 242 -4.14 11.46 -0.09
CA ARG A 242 -3.69 12.21 -1.28
C ARG A 242 -2.53 11.49 -1.96
N LYS A 243 -2.63 11.29 -3.28
CA LYS A 243 -1.50 10.83 -4.10
C LYS A 243 -0.41 11.91 -4.08
N PRO A 244 0.75 11.67 -3.45
CA PRO A 244 1.80 12.67 -3.43
C PRO A 244 2.39 12.83 -4.84
N SER A 245 2.79 14.05 -5.19
CA SER A 245 3.69 14.33 -6.32
C SER A 245 4.91 13.41 -6.26
N GLN A 246 5.55 13.11 -7.39
CA GLN A 246 6.69 12.16 -7.43
C GLN A 246 7.77 12.44 -6.36
N GLN A 247 8.21 13.70 -6.20
CA GLN A 247 9.21 14.06 -5.18
C GLN A 247 8.69 13.81 -3.75
N LYS A 248 7.47 14.25 -3.43
CA LYS A 248 6.83 13.97 -2.14
C LYS A 248 6.61 12.47 -1.91
N ARG A 249 6.41 11.68 -2.97
CA ARG A 249 6.25 10.22 -2.88
C ARG A 249 7.55 9.56 -2.45
N GLN A 250 8.67 9.96 -3.05
CA GLN A 250 9.98 9.45 -2.66
C GLN A 250 10.32 9.79 -1.21
N HIS A 251 9.93 10.98 -0.74
CA HIS A 251 10.09 11.36 0.66
C HIS A 251 9.20 10.51 1.59
N LEU A 252 7.93 10.33 1.23
CA LEU A 252 6.99 9.50 1.99
C LEU A 252 7.48 8.05 2.10
N TYR A 253 7.94 7.45 1.01
CA TYR A 253 8.47 6.09 1.03
C TYR A 253 9.69 5.95 1.92
N ARG A 254 10.60 6.94 1.93
CA ARG A 254 11.73 6.95 2.86
C ARG A 254 11.28 7.03 4.31
N ILE A 255 10.30 7.88 4.64
CA ILE A 255 9.74 7.99 6.01
C ILE A 255 9.11 6.66 6.42
N LEU A 256 8.34 6.02 5.53
CA LEU A 256 7.76 4.70 5.81
C LEU A 256 8.84 3.65 6.06
N CYS A 257 9.88 3.58 5.21
CA CYS A 257 11.00 2.66 5.39
C CYS A 257 11.76 2.93 6.70
N ASP A 258 12.00 4.20 7.05
CA ASP A 258 12.62 4.59 8.33
C ASP A 258 11.79 4.08 9.52
N TYR A 259 10.49 4.38 9.52
CA TYR A 259 9.61 3.97 10.60
C TYR A 259 9.50 2.45 10.74
N LEU A 260 9.40 1.73 9.62
CA LEU A 260 9.34 0.26 9.60
C LEU A 260 10.60 -0.37 10.18
N THR A 261 11.76 0.25 9.96
CA THR A 261 13.05 -0.38 10.25
C THR A 261 13.72 0.15 11.52
N LYS A 262 13.24 1.25 12.11
CA LYS A 262 13.85 1.87 13.30
C LYS A 262 14.08 0.91 14.47
N TYR A 263 13.19 -0.07 14.67
CA TYR A 263 13.30 -1.05 15.76
C TYR A 263 14.38 -2.12 15.53
N PHE A 264 14.93 -2.22 14.32
CA PHE A 264 16.02 -3.14 14.01
C PHE A 264 17.38 -2.61 14.47
N ASP A 265 17.49 -1.35 14.90
CA ASP A 265 18.72 -0.79 15.51
C ASP A 265 19.11 -1.50 16.81
N ARG A 266 18.17 -2.22 17.42
CA ARG A 266 18.44 -3.02 18.61
C ARG A 266 19.42 -4.17 18.36
N PHE A 267 19.57 -4.59 17.10
CA PHE A 267 20.39 -5.74 16.74
C PHE A 267 21.81 -5.31 16.39
N SER A 268 22.80 -6.04 16.89
CA SER A 268 24.16 -5.93 16.39
C SER A 268 24.33 -6.77 15.12
N SER A 269 25.18 -6.33 14.19
CA SER A 269 25.47 -7.11 12.97
C SER A 269 25.99 -8.51 13.30
N ARG A 270 26.81 -8.63 14.36
CA ARG A 270 27.35 -9.91 14.82
C ARG A 270 26.28 -10.88 15.30
N ASP A 271 25.25 -10.37 15.97
CA ASP A 271 24.15 -11.18 16.49
C ASP A 271 23.23 -11.62 15.34
N LEU A 272 22.94 -10.71 14.40
CA LEU A 272 22.18 -11.00 13.18
C LEU A 272 22.82 -12.09 12.32
N TYR A 273 24.14 -12.03 12.09
CA TYR A 273 24.84 -13.02 11.25
C TYR A 273 24.83 -14.42 11.89
N LYS A 274 24.74 -14.49 13.21
CA LYS A 274 24.57 -15.73 13.97
C LYS A 274 23.12 -16.18 14.07
N GLY A 275 22.15 -15.38 13.63
CA GLY A 275 20.73 -15.67 13.75
C GLY A 275 20.22 -15.67 15.20
N ILE A 276 20.86 -14.90 16.07
CA ILE A 276 20.51 -14.83 17.50
C ILE A 276 20.34 -13.38 17.95
N TYR A 277 19.51 -13.16 18.96
CA TYR A 277 19.46 -11.92 19.74
C TYR A 277 19.93 -12.23 21.15
N LYS A 278 20.83 -11.40 21.68
CA LYS A 278 21.29 -11.48 23.07
C LYS A 278 20.70 -10.32 23.86
N GLY A 279 19.42 -10.44 24.18
CA GLY A 279 18.77 -9.57 25.17
C GLY A 279 18.92 -10.15 26.58
N ASN A 280 17.87 -10.03 27.38
CA ASN A 280 17.73 -10.74 28.65
C ASN A 280 17.83 -12.26 28.47
N ASN A 281 17.31 -12.80 27.36
CA ASN A 281 17.46 -14.20 26.96
C ASN A 281 18.08 -14.32 25.56
N LEU A 282 18.53 -15.53 25.23
CA LEU A 282 19.01 -15.86 23.89
C LEU A 282 17.82 -16.28 23.00
N VAL A 283 17.50 -15.48 21.99
CA VAL A 283 16.34 -15.71 21.10
C VAL A 283 16.81 -15.91 19.66
N ALA A 284 16.18 -16.81 18.91
CA ALA A 284 16.47 -16.96 17.49
C ALA A 284 15.87 -15.80 16.68
N ILE A 285 16.61 -15.28 15.69
CA ILE A 285 16.13 -14.26 14.76
C ILE A 285 16.12 -14.84 13.34
N PRO A 286 15.02 -14.68 12.57
CA PRO A 286 15.01 -15.05 11.17
C PRO A 286 15.89 -14.08 10.35
N LYS A 287 17.14 -14.47 10.13
CA LYS A 287 18.18 -13.64 9.49
C LYS A 287 17.75 -13.11 8.12
N GLU A 288 16.98 -13.90 7.36
CA GLU A 288 16.47 -13.54 6.04
C GLU A 288 15.57 -12.31 6.05
N TYR A 289 14.88 -12.04 7.15
CA TYR A 289 14.01 -10.88 7.27
C TYR A 289 14.72 -9.74 8.01
N ALA A 290 15.55 -10.07 9.00
CA ALA A 290 16.16 -9.09 9.88
C ALA A 290 17.40 -8.39 9.28
N ILE A 291 18.26 -9.11 8.55
CA ILE A 291 19.47 -8.52 7.93
C ILE A 291 19.11 -7.43 6.91
N PRO A 292 18.24 -7.68 5.90
CA PRO A 292 17.84 -6.63 4.96
C PRO A 292 17.20 -5.42 5.65
N ALA A 293 16.33 -5.64 6.64
CA ALA A 293 15.68 -4.56 7.39
C ALA A 293 16.71 -3.73 8.19
N TYR A 294 17.68 -4.38 8.83
CA TYR A 294 18.78 -3.73 9.55
C TYR A 294 19.64 -2.87 8.62
N PHE A 295 19.96 -3.36 7.42
CA PHE A 295 20.71 -2.58 6.45
C PHE A 295 19.93 -1.35 5.97
N VAL A 296 18.65 -1.52 5.62
CA VAL A 296 17.80 -0.40 5.21
C VAL A 296 17.70 0.65 6.32
N ARG A 297 17.55 0.24 7.59
CA ARG A 297 17.60 1.15 8.73
C ARG A 297 18.83 2.03 8.70
N ASN A 298 20.01 1.42 8.55
CA ASN A 298 21.28 2.15 8.56
C ASN A 298 21.39 3.08 7.34
N TRP A 299 20.97 2.61 6.16
CA TRP A 299 21.05 3.39 4.93
C TRP A 299 20.09 4.58 4.91
N VAL A 300 18.89 4.43 5.48
CA VAL A 300 17.93 5.52 5.60
C VAL A 300 18.39 6.53 6.65
N ALA A 301 18.76 6.08 7.86
CA ALA A 301 19.18 6.95 8.96
C ALA A 301 20.42 7.82 8.61
N HIS A 302 21.34 7.29 7.80
CA HIS A 302 22.55 8.01 7.38
C HIS A 302 22.42 8.71 6.03
N ASN A 303 21.20 8.86 5.49
CA ASN A 303 20.93 9.47 4.18
C ASN A 303 21.72 8.83 3.02
N ILE A 304 22.09 7.56 3.14
CA ILE A 304 22.84 6.84 2.10
C ILE A 304 21.97 6.67 0.86
N ILE A 305 20.72 6.25 1.03
CA ILE A 305 19.74 6.13 -0.06
C ILE A 305 19.62 7.45 -0.85
N THR A 306 19.56 8.58 -0.14
CA THR A 306 19.44 9.91 -0.76
C THR A 306 20.67 10.32 -1.59
N ASN A 307 21.85 9.86 -1.19
CA ASN A 307 23.12 10.21 -1.84
C ASN A 307 23.55 9.19 -2.90
N ALA A 308 22.80 8.11 -3.06
CA ALA A 308 23.07 7.02 -3.98
C ALA A 308 22.12 7.05 -5.18
N ASN A 309 22.36 6.21 -6.19
CA ASN A 309 21.42 6.00 -7.31
C ASN A 309 20.27 5.07 -6.87
N SER A 310 19.61 5.43 -5.78
CA SER A 310 18.62 4.60 -5.09
C SER A 310 17.30 5.35 -4.93
N GLU A 311 16.24 4.82 -5.54
CA GLU A 311 14.88 5.28 -5.32
C GLU A 311 13.99 4.12 -4.88
N PHE A 312 13.08 4.41 -3.95
CA PHE A 312 12.05 3.46 -3.54
C PHE A 312 10.85 3.56 -4.48
N TYR A 313 10.33 2.42 -4.87
CA TYR A 313 9.02 2.26 -5.51
C TYR A 313 8.06 1.56 -4.55
N ALA A 314 6.77 1.53 -4.90
CA ALA A 314 5.76 0.88 -4.07
C ALA A 314 6.13 -0.57 -3.76
N GLN A 315 6.64 -1.29 -4.76
CA GLN A 315 7.10 -2.68 -4.66
C GLN A 315 8.23 -2.83 -3.63
N ASP A 316 9.16 -1.88 -3.58
CA ASP A 316 10.30 -1.93 -2.67
C ASP A 316 9.84 -1.70 -1.22
N VAL A 317 8.90 -0.77 -1.01
CA VAL A 317 8.30 -0.52 0.31
C VAL A 317 7.46 -1.70 0.78
N VAL A 318 6.64 -2.31 -0.11
CA VAL A 318 5.88 -3.52 0.26
C VAL A 318 6.83 -4.66 0.62
N PHE A 319 7.95 -4.80 -0.09
CA PHE A 319 8.88 -5.89 0.16
C PHE A 319 9.47 -5.75 1.57
N LEU A 320 9.94 -4.54 1.88
CA LEU A 320 10.44 -4.19 3.21
C LEU A 320 9.37 -4.36 4.29
N PHE A 321 8.16 -3.88 4.04
CA PHE A 321 7.01 -4.08 4.94
C PHE A 321 6.77 -5.57 5.22
N SER A 322 6.79 -6.41 4.18
CA SER A 322 6.51 -7.84 4.29
C SER A 322 7.56 -8.56 5.15
N ILE A 323 8.85 -8.26 4.97
CA ILE A 323 9.91 -8.85 5.79
C ILE A 323 9.87 -8.31 7.23
N VAL A 324 9.56 -7.02 7.41
CA VAL A 324 9.43 -6.41 8.75
C VAL A 324 8.27 -7.03 9.52
N ILE A 325 7.08 -7.15 8.90
CA ILE A 325 5.91 -7.75 9.53
C ILE A 325 6.15 -9.23 9.85
N LYS A 326 6.77 -10.00 8.95
CA LYS A 326 7.14 -11.39 9.25
C LYS A 326 8.14 -11.47 10.40
N SER A 327 9.14 -10.59 10.45
CA SER A 327 10.12 -10.60 11.53
C SER A 327 9.52 -10.20 12.89
N MET A 328 8.63 -9.20 12.90
CA MET A 328 8.08 -8.63 14.13
C MET A 328 6.88 -9.38 14.68
N PHE A 329 6.03 -9.97 13.82
CA PHE A 329 4.74 -10.56 14.21
C PHE A 329 4.60 -12.04 13.79
N ASP A 330 5.61 -12.61 13.15
CA ASP A 330 5.55 -13.93 12.48
C ASP A 330 4.39 -14.09 11.49
N TYR A 331 3.84 -12.96 11.01
CA TYR A 331 2.66 -12.91 10.16
C TYR A 331 3.03 -12.58 8.71
N SER A 332 2.23 -13.09 7.77
CA SER A 332 2.35 -12.76 6.35
C SER A 332 0.98 -12.41 5.76
N GLY A 333 0.94 -11.29 5.06
CA GLY A 333 -0.18 -10.86 4.22
C GLY A 333 0.27 -10.56 2.79
N ILE A 334 1.31 -11.23 2.29
CA ILE A 334 1.89 -10.95 0.95
C ILE A 334 0.85 -11.01 -0.17
N GLU A 335 -0.15 -11.87 0.01
CA GLU A 335 -1.28 -12.09 -0.89
C GLU A 335 -2.06 -10.81 -1.18
N MET A 336 -2.14 -9.90 -0.21
CA MET A 336 -2.80 -8.59 -0.35
C MET A 336 -2.10 -7.67 -1.35
N PHE A 337 -0.85 -7.98 -1.69
CA PHE A 337 0.01 -7.19 -2.55
C PHE A 337 0.32 -7.88 -3.89
N LYS A 338 -0.32 -9.01 -4.20
CA LYS A 338 -0.09 -9.75 -5.46
C LYS A 338 -0.14 -8.87 -6.71
N SER A 339 -1.03 -7.89 -6.73
CA SER A 339 -1.16 -6.94 -7.85
C SER A 339 0.01 -5.98 -8.02
N LEU A 340 0.91 -5.85 -7.03
CA LEU A 340 2.11 -5.02 -7.12
C LEU A 340 3.34 -5.79 -7.59
N TYR A 341 3.28 -7.12 -7.60
CA TYR A 341 4.44 -7.97 -7.83
C TYR A 341 4.28 -8.85 -9.05
N ASN A 342 5.43 -9.16 -9.65
CA ASN A 342 5.57 -10.31 -10.53
C ASN A 342 5.95 -11.52 -9.66
N ASP A 343 5.02 -12.45 -9.49
CA ASP A 343 5.21 -13.68 -8.71
C ASP A 343 5.62 -14.88 -9.59
N LYS A 344 6.04 -14.61 -10.84
CA LYS A 344 6.50 -15.66 -11.76
C LYS A 344 7.60 -16.47 -11.10
N LYS A 345 7.35 -17.77 -10.95
CA LYS A 345 8.30 -18.72 -10.39
C LYS A 345 9.62 -18.72 -11.17
N ILE A 346 10.71 -18.89 -10.45
CA ILE A 346 12.06 -19.03 -11.02
C ILE A 346 12.62 -20.40 -10.67
N SER A 347 13.49 -20.94 -11.52
CA SER A 347 14.19 -22.18 -11.18
C SER A 347 15.32 -21.91 -10.19
N ASP A 348 15.63 -22.89 -9.35
CA ASP A 348 16.78 -22.79 -8.44
C ASP A 348 18.10 -22.61 -9.23
N ALA A 349 18.21 -23.18 -10.43
CA ALA A 349 19.40 -23.02 -11.28
C ALA A 349 19.60 -21.57 -11.74
N ASP A 350 18.52 -20.89 -12.11
CA ASP A 350 18.57 -19.47 -12.52
C ASP A 350 18.97 -18.59 -11.33
N LEU A 351 18.38 -18.84 -10.16
CA LEU A 351 18.71 -18.11 -8.94
C LEU A 351 20.17 -18.33 -8.52
N GLN A 352 20.65 -19.57 -8.58
CA GLN A 352 22.05 -19.89 -8.25
C GLN A 352 23.02 -19.17 -9.20
N THR A 353 22.70 -19.15 -10.49
CA THR A 353 23.49 -18.43 -11.50
C THR A 353 23.52 -16.93 -11.20
N ALA A 354 22.36 -16.32 -10.93
CA ALA A 354 22.28 -14.91 -10.55
C ALA A 354 23.06 -14.58 -9.28
N LEU A 355 23.03 -15.44 -8.25
CA LEU A 355 23.79 -15.21 -7.01
C LEU A 355 25.30 -15.27 -7.22
N ILE A 356 25.78 -16.20 -8.05
CA ILE A 356 27.19 -16.29 -8.42
C ILE A 356 27.61 -15.03 -9.19
N ASP A 357 26.79 -14.60 -10.14
CA ASP A 357 27.02 -13.37 -10.91
C ASP A 357 27.05 -12.13 -10.02
N LEU A 358 26.10 -12.00 -9.09
CA LEU A 358 26.05 -10.91 -8.10
C LEU A 358 27.31 -10.90 -7.23
N GLN A 359 27.72 -12.07 -6.72
CA GLN A 359 28.95 -12.19 -5.93
C GLN A 359 30.17 -11.73 -6.73
N ASN A 360 30.33 -12.22 -7.96
CA ASN A 360 31.50 -11.93 -8.78
C ASN A 360 31.57 -10.46 -9.22
N ARG A 361 30.42 -9.84 -9.54
CA ARG A 361 30.36 -8.46 -10.02
C ARG A 361 30.46 -7.43 -8.90
N HIS A 362 29.77 -7.66 -7.79
CA HIS A 362 29.54 -6.63 -6.76
C HIS A 362 30.23 -6.89 -5.43
N TYR A 363 30.58 -8.15 -5.14
CA TYR A 363 31.08 -8.58 -3.82
C TYR A 363 32.36 -9.42 -3.93
N SER A 364 33.10 -9.29 -5.04
CA SER A 364 34.38 -9.97 -5.20
C SER A 364 35.43 -9.33 -4.30
N TYR A 365 35.82 -10.06 -3.26
CA TYR A 365 36.86 -9.63 -2.33
C TYR A 365 37.83 -10.77 -2.03
N SER A 366 39.13 -10.46 -2.06
CA SER A 366 40.20 -11.45 -1.86
C SER A 366 40.47 -11.78 -0.40
N GLY A 367 39.86 -11.06 0.55
CA GLY A 367 39.91 -11.39 1.97
C GLY A 367 38.76 -12.30 2.40
N GLN A 368 38.97 -13.04 3.50
CA GLN A 368 37.89 -13.82 4.15
C GLN A 368 36.92 -12.86 4.83
N CYS A 369 35.93 -12.39 4.09
CA CYS A 369 34.87 -11.51 4.57
C CYS A 369 33.52 -12.15 4.25
N GLU A 370 32.61 -12.19 5.23
CA GLU A 370 31.24 -12.64 4.99
C GLU A 370 30.54 -11.68 4.02
N ILE A 371 29.68 -12.21 3.15
CA ILE A 371 29.04 -11.39 2.11
C ILE A 371 28.19 -10.24 2.69
N PHE A 372 27.58 -10.47 3.87
CA PHE A 372 26.82 -9.45 4.56
C PHE A 372 27.70 -8.31 5.07
N GLU A 373 28.95 -8.60 5.45
CA GLU A 373 29.90 -7.56 5.84
C GLU A 373 30.33 -6.74 4.62
N LEU A 374 30.51 -7.36 3.45
CA LEU A 374 30.77 -6.64 2.19
C LEU A 374 29.60 -5.71 1.81
N ILE A 375 28.35 -6.19 1.92
CA ILE A 375 27.15 -5.38 1.70
C ILE A 375 27.09 -4.21 2.70
N ARG A 376 27.39 -4.47 3.98
CA ARG A 376 27.42 -3.45 5.03
C ARG A 376 28.45 -2.36 4.71
N LEU A 377 29.66 -2.76 4.33
CA LEU A 377 30.78 -1.87 4.01
C LEU A 377 30.51 -0.98 2.79
N LYS A 378 29.67 -1.40 1.84
CA LYS A 378 29.25 -0.53 0.72
C LYS A 378 28.55 0.75 1.18
N GLY A 379 27.87 0.72 2.34
CA GLY A 379 27.24 1.89 2.95
C GLY A 379 28.22 2.80 3.70
N GLU A 380 29.46 2.39 3.92
CA GLU A 380 30.44 3.19 4.66
C GLU A 380 31.22 4.12 3.72
N LYS A 381 31.05 5.44 3.88
CA LYS A 381 31.75 6.45 3.06
C LYS A 381 33.27 6.32 3.05
N LYS A 382 33.87 5.78 4.12
CA LYS A 382 35.33 5.55 4.20
C LYS A 382 35.79 4.43 3.27
N TRP A 383 34.90 3.49 3.00
CA TRP A 383 35.18 2.28 2.23
C TRP A 383 34.70 2.42 0.79
N ASN A 384 33.51 2.98 0.60
CA ASN A 384 32.95 3.29 -0.71
C ASN A 384 32.96 4.79 -0.98
N LYS A 385 33.93 5.23 -1.78
CA LYS A 385 34.04 6.63 -2.21
C LYS A 385 33.06 7.01 -3.31
N HIS A 386 32.40 6.03 -3.93
CA HIS A 386 31.51 6.18 -5.08
C HIS A 386 30.08 5.74 -4.75
N ILE A 387 29.60 6.17 -3.57
CA ILE A 387 28.28 5.80 -3.06
C ILE A 387 27.15 6.24 -3.99
N GLU A 388 27.38 7.30 -4.77
CA GLU A 388 26.49 7.82 -5.81
C GLU A 388 26.17 6.82 -6.92
N ASN A 389 27.05 5.85 -7.16
CA ASN A 389 26.88 4.83 -8.20
C ASN A 389 26.22 3.55 -7.69
N GLU A 390 26.01 3.44 -6.37
CA GLU A 390 25.38 2.26 -5.79
C GLU A 390 23.87 2.35 -5.82
N ASP A 391 23.24 1.18 -5.83
CA ASP A 391 21.81 1.03 -5.65
C ASP A 391 21.50 0.20 -4.41
N PHE A 392 21.30 0.88 -3.29
CA PHE A 392 21.09 0.26 -1.98
C PHE A 392 19.75 -0.44 -1.84
N VAL A 393 18.75 -0.09 -2.65
CA VAL A 393 17.52 -0.87 -2.70
C VAL A 393 17.77 -2.21 -3.40
N ALA A 394 18.68 -2.27 -4.37
CA ALA A 394 19.13 -3.54 -4.94
C ALA A 394 19.98 -4.33 -3.93
N GLN A 395 20.84 -3.64 -3.16
CA GLN A 395 21.57 -4.26 -2.04
C GLN A 395 20.64 -4.89 -0.99
N MET A 396 19.48 -4.28 -0.70
CA MET A 396 18.45 -4.87 0.16
C MET A 396 17.99 -6.24 -0.39
N TYR A 397 17.61 -6.30 -1.67
CA TYR A 397 17.20 -7.56 -2.31
C TYR A 397 18.33 -8.60 -2.36
N ALA A 398 19.54 -8.18 -2.69
CA ALA A 398 20.71 -9.06 -2.69
C ALA A 398 20.95 -9.64 -1.28
N SER A 399 20.87 -8.80 -0.24
CA SER A 399 21.04 -9.27 1.14
C SER A 399 19.98 -10.30 1.55
N PHE A 400 18.71 -10.12 1.13
CA PHE A 400 17.67 -11.12 1.32
C PHE A 400 18.03 -12.44 0.63
N LEU A 401 18.36 -12.41 -0.67
CA LEU A 401 18.66 -13.62 -1.43
C LEU A 401 19.90 -14.37 -0.91
N PHE A 402 20.94 -13.67 -0.44
CA PHE A 402 22.09 -14.32 0.19
C PHE A 402 21.75 -14.95 1.54
N CYS A 403 20.74 -14.46 2.25
CA CYS A 403 20.22 -15.16 3.43
C CYS A 403 19.44 -16.43 3.07
N CYS A 404 18.96 -16.54 1.82
CA CYS A 404 18.17 -17.68 1.34
C CYS A 404 18.99 -18.90 0.94
N VAL A 405 20.32 -18.81 0.99
CA VAL A 405 21.22 -19.86 0.46
C VAL A 405 22.27 -20.29 1.46
N GLU A 406 22.65 -21.55 1.37
CA GLU A 406 23.81 -22.09 2.06
C GLU A 406 25.02 -22.11 1.14
N LEU A 407 26.16 -21.61 1.60
CA LEU A 407 27.40 -21.71 0.86
C LEU A 407 28.01 -23.10 1.09
N LYS A 408 28.19 -23.88 0.01
CA LYS A 408 28.86 -25.19 0.08
C LYS A 408 30.07 -25.23 -0.83
N SER A 409 31.09 -25.97 -0.39
CA SER A 409 32.27 -26.22 -1.20
C SER A 409 31.93 -27.21 -2.34
N ARG A 410 32.26 -26.83 -3.58
CA ARG A 410 32.20 -27.68 -4.77
C ARG A 410 33.39 -28.64 -4.88
N THR A 411 34.55 -28.29 -4.33
CA THR A 411 35.78 -29.08 -4.44
C THR A 411 36.61 -29.00 -3.18
N GLN A 412 37.40 -30.05 -2.89
CA GLN A 412 38.39 -29.96 -1.82
C GLN A 412 39.33 -28.77 -2.04
N ALA A 413 39.72 -28.11 -0.94
CA ALA A 413 40.60 -26.96 -0.96
C ALA A 413 41.92 -27.32 -1.67
N ARG A 414 42.28 -26.56 -2.72
CA ARG A 414 43.53 -26.76 -3.46
C ARG A 414 44.57 -25.76 -2.98
N PRO A 415 45.79 -26.15 -2.61
CA PRO A 415 46.82 -25.18 -2.24
C PRO A 415 47.09 -24.23 -3.41
N PHE A 416 47.46 -22.99 -3.12
CA PHE A 416 47.98 -22.06 -4.12
C PHE A 416 49.17 -22.71 -4.83
N THR A 417 49.21 -22.58 -6.17
CA THR A 417 50.40 -22.97 -6.93
C THR A 417 51.54 -22.01 -6.60
N GLU A 418 52.80 -22.44 -6.73
CA GLU A 418 53.98 -21.59 -6.43
C GLU A 418 53.99 -20.25 -7.18
N LYS A 419 53.31 -20.17 -8.34
CA LYS A 419 53.13 -18.95 -9.14
C LYS A 419 51.99 -18.02 -8.68
N ALA A 420 51.13 -18.49 -7.77
CA ALA A 420 49.96 -17.77 -7.26
C ALA A 420 50.09 -17.43 -5.76
N ALA A 421 51.28 -17.58 -5.17
CA ALA A 421 51.56 -17.19 -3.80
C ALA A 421 51.32 -15.69 -3.62
N THR A 422 50.31 -15.34 -2.84
CA THR A 422 50.07 -13.95 -2.42
C THR A 422 51.16 -13.51 -1.44
N SER A 423 51.33 -12.21 -1.25
CA SER A 423 52.27 -11.63 -0.26
C SER A 423 52.02 -12.05 1.20
N LYS A 424 50.99 -12.85 1.47
CA LYS A 424 50.56 -13.31 2.80
C LYS A 424 50.87 -14.80 3.08
N GLY A 425 51.58 -15.50 2.19
CA GLY A 425 52.01 -16.90 2.40
C GLY A 425 51.16 -17.94 1.65
N PRO A 426 51.36 -19.25 1.93
CA PRO A 426 50.62 -20.32 1.27
C PRO A 426 49.14 -20.26 1.67
N GLY A 427 48.26 -20.27 0.68
CA GLY A 427 46.81 -20.29 0.87
C GLY A 427 46.15 -21.40 0.05
N TYR A 428 44.82 -21.42 0.03
CA TYR A 428 44.04 -22.44 -0.68
C TYR A 428 42.94 -21.79 -1.54
N TRP A 429 42.70 -22.36 -2.72
CA TRP A 429 41.50 -22.14 -3.53
C TRP A 429 40.39 -23.08 -3.09
N VAL A 430 39.24 -22.53 -2.73
CA VAL A 430 38.01 -23.29 -2.50
C VAL A 430 36.99 -22.81 -3.52
N ASN A 431 36.55 -23.70 -4.42
CA ASN A 431 35.41 -23.40 -5.29
C ASN A 431 34.14 -23.51 -4.45
N LEU A 432 33.43 -22.40 -4.28
CA LEU A 432 32.18 -22.36 -3.53
C LEU A 432 30.99 -22.35 -4.48
N THR A 433 29.85 -22.84 -4.01
CA THR A 433 28.57 -22.72 -4.71
C THR A 433 27.45 -22.52 -3.71
N TYR A 434 26.37 -21.89 -4.16
CA TYR A 434 25.18 -21.71 -3.35
C TYR A 434 24.26 -22.92 -3.51
N LEU A 435 23.85 -23.51 -2.38
CA LEU A 435 22.70 -24.40 -2.32
C LEU A 435 21.49 -23.61 -1.88
N ILE A 436 20.44 -23.69 -2.68
CA ILE A 436 19.18 -23.04 -2.39
C ILE A 436 18.34 -23.98 -1.54
N ASP A 437 17.92 -23.50 -0.38
CA ASP A 437 16.99 -24.23 0.48
C ASP A 437 15.57 -24.04 -0.06
N SER A 438 15.16 -24.93 -0.96
CA SER A 438 13.82 -24.92 -1.57
C SER A 438 12.73 -25.56 -0.69
N LYS A 439 13.03 -25.88 0.58
CA LYS A 439 12.07 -26.51 1.51
C LYS A 439 11.35 -25.52 2.43
N LYS A 440 11.51 -24.22 2.23
CA LYS A 440 10.88 -23.19 3.06
C LYS A 440 9.43 -22.92 2.68
N GLU A 441 8.70 -22.28 3.60
CA GLU A 441 7.28 -21.97 3.49
C GLU A 441 6.94 -21.12 2.25
N SER A 442 5.70 -21.18 1.77
CA SER A 442 5.24 -20.52 0.53
C SER A 442 5.47 -19.00 0.49
N PHE A 443 5.38 -18.33 1.64
CA PHE A 443 5.69 -16.90 1.77
C PHE A 443 7.14 -16.59 1.42
N PHE A 444 8.06 -17.40 1.93
CA PHE A 444 9.49 -17.24 1.68
C PHE A 444 9.81 -17.41 0.19
N GLU A 445 9.23 -18.42 -0.45
CA GLU A 445 9.36 -18.63 -1.90
C GLU A 445 8.83 -17.43 -2.71
N SER A 446 7.70 -16.86 -2.29
CA SER A 446 7.13 -15.68 -2.95
C SER A 446 8.08 -14.48 -2.87
N LEU A 447 8.66 -14.20 -1.69
CA LEU A 447 9.64 -13.12 -1.52
C LEU A 447 10.93 -13.38 -2.30
N LYS A 448 11.38 -14.63 -2.40
CA LYS A 448 12.55 -15.03 -3.20
C LYS A 448 12.35 -14.68 -4.67
N TYR A 449 11.17 -14.96 -5.23
CA TYR A 449 10.85 -14.63 -6.63
C TYR A 449 10.76 -13.12 -6.83
N ILE A 450 10.10 -12.42 -5.91
CA ILE A 450 9.99 -10.95 -5.94
C ILE A 450 11.38 -10.31 -5.93
N ALA A 451 12.25 -10.71 -4.99
CA ALA A 451 13.60 -10.16 -4.88
C ALA A 451 14.43 -10.40 -6.14
N TYR A 452 14.36 -11.60 -6.73
CA TYR A 452 15.04 -11.90 -7.98
C TYR A 452 14.57 -11.02 -9.15
N HIS A 453 13.26 -10.90 -9.36
CA HIS A 453 12.73 -10.09 -10.46
C HIS A 453 13.04 -8.61 -10.28
N ARG A 454 12.96 -8.11 -9.05
CA ARG A 454 13.29 -6.70 -8.74
C ARG A 454 14.76 -6.37 -8.95
N LEU A 455 15.68 -7.29 -8.66
CA LEU A 455 17.09 -7.12 -9.01
C LEU A 455 17.28 -6.99 -10.53
N ASN A 456 16.66 -7.88 -11.31
CA ASN A 456 16.74 -7.85 -12.77
C ASN A 456 16.13 -6.58 -13.37
N GLU A 457 14.97 -6.15 -12.90
CA GLU A 457 14.31 -4.90 -13.35
C GLU A 457 15.19 -3.66 -13.08
N ARG A 458 15.99 -3.70 -12.02
CA ARG A 458 16.91 -2.64 -11.61
C ARG A 458 18.27 -2.74 -12.30
N LYS A 459 18.46 -3.75 -13.17
CA LYS A 459 19.70 -4.02 -13.93
C LYS A 459 20.94 -4.12 -13.03
N PHE A 460 20.74 -4.61 -11.82
CA PHE A 460 21.77 -4.81 -10.82
C PHE A 460 22.41 -6.18 -11.00
#